data_AF-M5FRD5-F1
#
_entry.id   AF-M5FRD5-F1
#
_cell.length_a   1.000
_cell.length_b   1.000
_cell.length_c   1.000
_cell.angle_alpha   90.00
_cell.angle_beta   90.00
_cell.angle_gamma   90.00
#
_symmetry.space_group_name_H-M   'P 1'
#
loop_
_entity.id
_entity.type
_entity.pdbx_description
1 polymer ?
#
loop_
_entity_poly.entity_id
_entity_poly.type
_entity_poly.pdbx_seq_one_letter_code
_entity_poly.pdbx_strand_id
1 'polypeptide(L)'
;MVNLKRIPRKRPPPPSDRSPPPSPTSLPPSVLAQASPGGRIAGRSRAHTRWLIARANKAHAEAEREVMRAELEMLKAEEERLIFEKEGLVDELLRRELGEEGERLIGDPVLPRGRDAPWLDKHGD
;
A
#
# COMPACT_ATOMS: atom_id res chain seq x y z
N MET A 1 8.07 -28.96 -20.21
CA MET A 1 8.56 -27.57 -19.99
C MET A 1 7.40 -26.62 -20.23
N VAL A 2 6.81 -26.04 -19.18
CA VAL A 2 5.65 -25.14 -19.32
C VAL A 2 6.16 -23.71 -19.44
N ASN A 3 5.93 -23.10 -20.61
CA ASN A 3 6.42 -21.77 -20.94
C ASN A 3 5.47 -20.71 -20.34
N LEU A 4 5.73 -20.26 -19.11
CA LEU A 4 4.98 -19.17 -18.48
C LEU A 4 5.32 -17.84 -19.17
N LYS A 5 4.53 -17.49 -20.19
CA LYS A 5 4.51 -16.14 -20.76
C LYS A 5 4.08 -15.16 -19.67
N ARG A 6 5.02 -14.33 -19.19
CA ARG A 6 4.74 -13.23 -18.26
C ARG A 6 3.66 -12.33 -18.89
N ILE A 7 2.48 -12.28 -18.29
CA ILE A 7 1.43 -11.34 -18.68
C ILE A 7 1.94 -9.94 -18.30
N PRO A 8 2.06 -8.99 -19.24
CA PRO A 8 2.46 -7.63 -18.90
C PRO A 8 1.34 -7.02 -18.03
N ARG A 9 1.65 -6.73 -16.77
CA ARG A 9 0.78 -5.94 -15.89
C ARG A 9 0.66 -4.55 -16.51
N LYS A 10 -0.39 -4.31 -17.30
CA LYS A 10 -0.78 -2.96 -17.73
C LYS A 10 -1.00 -2.15 -16.46
N ARG A 11 -0.14 -1.18 -16.19
CA ARG A 11 -0.42 -0.20 -15.14
C ARG A 11 -1.73 0.49 -15.52
N PRO A 12 -2.72 0.57 -14.61
CA PRO A 12 -3.88 1.41 -14.87
C PRO A 12 -3.37 2.83 -15.18
N PRO A 13 -3.96 3.53 -16.16
CA PRO A 13 -3.58 4.91 -16.45
C PRO A 13 -3.74 5.75 -15.17
N PRO A 14 -2.87 6.75 -14.96
CA PRO A 14 -3.07 7.68 -13.86
C PRO A 14 -4.47 8.31 -14.02
N PRO A 15 -5.21 8.57 -12.93
CA PRO A 15 -6.52 9.21 -13.02
C PRO A 15 -6.38 10.55 -13.76
N SER A 16 -6.87 10.59 -14.99
CA SER A 16 -6.65 11.67 -15.98
C SER A 16 -7.53 12.92 -15.75
N ASP A 17 -8.14 13.08 -14.58
CA ASP A 17 -9.15 14.14 -14.34
C ASP A 17 -8.84 15.01 -13.12
N ARG A 18 -7.56 15.15 -12.76
CA ARG A 18 -7.17 16.15 -11.75
C ARG A 18 -7.04 17.50 -12.43
N SER A 19 -8.19 18.13 -12.69
CA SER A 19 -8.26 19.60 -12.70
C SER A 19 -7.47 20.11 -11.49
N PRO A 20 -6.63 21.16 -11.63
CA PRO A 20 -5.88 21.69 -10.49
C PRO A 20 -6.87 21.93 -9.34
N PRO A 21 -6.51 21.54 -8.10
CA PRO A 21 -7.44 21.67 -6.99
C PRO A 21 -7.92 23.12 -6.97
N PRO A 22 -9.24 23.36 -6.88
CA PRO A 22 -9.75 24.71 -6.75
C PRO A 22 -8.94 25.40 -5.64
N SER A 23 -8.60 26.68 -5.83
CA SER A 23 -7.90 27.48 -4.83
C SER A 23 -8.43 27.14 -3.44
N PRO A 24 -7.57 27.03 -2.39
CA PRO A 24 -8.01 26.66 -1.04
C PRO A 24 -9.10 27.58 -0.48
N THR A 25 -9.35 28.71 -1.13
CA THR A 25 -10.40 29.67 -0.81
C THR A 25 -11.60 29.68 -1.77
N SER A 26 -11.60 28.93 -2.87
CA SER A 26 -12.72 28.91 -3.83
C SER A 26 -13.69 27.77 -3.51
N LEU A 27 -14.98 28.09 -3.48
CA LEU A 27 -16.05 27.11 -3.37
C LEU A 27 -16.26 26.38 -4.71
N PRO A 28 -16.74 25.11 -4.69
CA PRO A 28 -17.09 24.41 -5.92
C PRO A 28 -18.09 25.20 -6.78
N PRO A 29 -18.01 25.15 -8.11
CA PRO A 29 -18.94 25.86 -9.00
C PRO A 29 -20.41 25.50 -8.73
N SER A 30 -20.69 24.23 -8.43
CA SER A 30 -22.03 23.74 -8.07
C SER A 30 -22.58 24.36 -6.77
N VAL A 31 -21.70 24.73 -5.84
CA VAL A 31 -22.04 25.37 -4.57
C VAL A 31 -22.21 26.88 -4.77
N LEU A 32 -21.40 27.49 -5.63
CA LEU A 32 -21.52 28.90 -6.00
C LEU A 32 -22.80 29.19 -6.79
N ALA A 33 -23.25 28.26 -7.64
CA ALA A 33 -24.49 28.37 -8.39
C ALA A 33 -25.75 28.50 -7.50
N GLN A 34 -25.66 28.10 -6.23
CA GLN A 34 -26.74 28.20 -5.24
C GLN A 34 -26.71 29.49 -4.42
N ALA A 35 -25.80 30.42 -4.75
CA ALA A 35 -25.72 31.70 -4.06
C ALA A 35 -26.97 32.55 -4.34
N SER A 36 -27.59 33.05 -3.27
CA SER A 36 -28.60 34.10 -3.33
C SER A 36 -28.04 35.38 -3.97
N PRO A 37 -28.89 36.34 -4.40
CA PRO A 37 -28.45 37.62 -4.94
C PRO A 37 -27.50 38.41 -4.01
N GLY A 38 -27.62 38.22 -2.69
CA GLY A 38 -26.71 38.76 -1.68
C GLY A 38 -25.41 37.95 -1.45
N GLY A 39 -25.11 36.98 -2.32
CA GLY A 39 -23.90 36.16 -2.26
C GLY A 39 -23.87 35.09 -1.15
N ARG A 40 -24.96 34.91 -0.41
CA ARG A 40 -25.11 33.91 0.65
C ARG A 40 -25.55 32.57 0.09
N ILE A 41 -25.04 31.47 0.65
CA ILE A 41 -25.35 30.10 0.21
C ILE A 41 -26.16 29.44 1.32
N ALA A 42 -27.43 29.11 1.03
CA ALA A 42 -28.38 28.60 2.03
C ALA A 42 -28.40 29.43 3.32
N GLY A 43 -28.48 30.76 3.19
CA GLY A 43 -28.48 31.70 4.32
C GLY A 43 -27.13 31.91 5.03
N ARG A 44 -26.05 31.21 4.63
CA ARG A 44 -24.72 31.29 5.25
C ARG A 44 -23.75 32.13 4.43
N SER A 45 -22.74 32.70 5.09
CA SER A 45 -21.64 33.38 4.40
C SER A 45 -20.76 32.37 3.66
N ARG A 46 -20.11 32.79 2.58
CA ARG A 46 -19.18 31.94 1.81
C ARG A 46 -18.05 31.39 2.69
N ALA A 47 -17.56 32.18 3.65
CA ALA A 47 -16.55 31.73 4.62
C ALA A 47 -17.04 30.56 5.47
N HIS A 48 -18.27 30.64 5.98
CA HIS A 48 -18.86 29.56 6.77
C HIS A 48 -19.08 28.30 5.91
N THR A 49 -19.60 28.46 4.68
CA THR A 49 -19.78 27.33 3.76
C THR A 49 -18.45 26.64 3.43
N ARG A 50 -17.36 27.41 3.23
CA ARG A 50 -16.01 26.86 3.03
C ARG A 50 -15.55 26.04 4.22
N TRP A 51 -15.73 26.57 5.43
CA TRP A 51 -15.36 25.86 6.64
C TRP A 51 -16.11 24.54 6.80
N LEU A 52 -17.42 24.51 6.50
CA LEU A 52 -18.21 23.28 6.53
C LEU A 52 -17.71 22.23 5.55
N ILE A 53 -17.41 22.64 4.31
CA ILE A 53 -16.88 21.74 3.28
C ILE A 53 -15.49 21.21 3.70
N ALA A 54 -14.60 22.09 4.16
CA ALA A 54 -13.28 21.69 4.62
C ALA A 54 -13.36 20.71 5.80
N ARG A 55 -14.27 20.94 6.75
CA ARG A 55 -14.52 20.05 7.88
C ARG A 55 -15.05 18.69 7.42
N ALA A 56 -16.01 18.66 6.50
CA ALA A 56 -16.56 17.42 5.95
C ALA A 56 -15.50 16.63 5.18
N ASN A 57 -14.72 17.30 4.32
CA ASN A 57 -13.63 16.67 3.57
C ASN A 57 -12.56 16.10 4.51
N LYS A 58 -12.22 16.82 5.58
CA LYS A 58 -11.28 16.30 6.59
C LYS A 58 -11.81 15.03 7.25
N ALA A 59 -13.06 15.04 7.71
CA ALA A 59 -13.68 13.87 8.35
C ALA A 59 -13.76 12.68 7.37
N HIS A 60 -14.10 12.93 6.11
CA HIS A 60 -14.12 11.91 5.06
C HIS A 60 -12.73 11.32 4.84
N ALA A 61 -11.71 12.16 4.66
CA ALA A 61 -10.33 11.73 4.45
C ALA A 61 -9.79 10.95 5.65
N GLU A 62 -10.17 11.31 6.87
CA GLU A 62 -9.82 10.55 8.09
C GLU A 62 -10.46 9.16 8.09
N ALA A 63 -11.74 9.05 7.69
CA ALA A 63 -12.43 7.78 7.57
C ALA A 63 -11.84 6.89 6.47
N GLU A 64 -11.58 7.45 5.28
CA GLU A 64 -10.93 6.73 4.18
C GLU A 64 -9.54 6.23 4.58
N ARG A 65 -8.76 7.05 5.30
CA ARG A 65 -7.44 6.64 5.80
C ARG A 65 -7.54 5.45 6.74
N GLU A 66 -8.57 5.39 7.58
CA GLU A 66 -8.76 4.27 8.50
C GLU A 66 -9.12 2.98 7.75
N VAL A 67 -10.00 3.07 6.75
CA VAL A 67 -10.33 1.94 5.87
C VAL A 67 -9.06 1.42 5.15
N MET A 68 -8.29 2.32 4.55
CA MET A 68 -7.05 1.95 3.84
C MET A 68 -6.01 1.32 4.77
N ARG A 69 -5.96 1.71 6.04
CA ARG A 69 -5.08 1.09 7.04
C ARG A 69 -5.50 -0.35 7.32
N ALA A 70 -6.79 -0.57 7.57
CA ALA A 70 -7.32 -1.90 7.80
C ALA A 70 -7.10 -2.83 6.59
N GLU A 71 -7.32 -2.33 5.37
CA GLU A 71 -7.03 -3.07 4.13
C GLU A 71 -5.54 -3.44 4.01
N LEU A 72 -4.64 -2.51 4.34
CA LEU A 72 -3.21 -2.75 4.30
C LEU A 72 -2.78 -3.82 5.33
N GLU A 73 -3.34 -3.79 6.54
CA GLU A 73 -3.07 -4.79 7.57
C GLU A 73 -3.54 -6.18 7.12
N MET A 74 -4.74 -6.28 6.55
CA MET A 74 -5.24 -7.53 5.98
C MET A 74 -4.34 -8.05 4.86
N LEU A 75 -3.88 -7.17 3.96
CA LEU A 75 -2.99 -7.55 2.86
C LEU A 75 -1.63 -8.06 3.37
N LYS A 76 -1.08 -7.47 4.44
CA LYS A 76 0.16 -7.95 5.06
C LYS A 76 -0.01 -9.34 5.65
N ALA A 77 -1.12 -9.58 6.36
CA ALA A 77 -1.40 -10.90 6.93
C ALA A 77 -1.56 -11.97 5.83
N GLU A 78 -2.21 -11.62 4.72
CA GLU A 78 -2.33 -12.53 3.57
C GLU A 78 -0.98 -12.75 2.87
N GLU A 79 -0.14 -11.72 2.76
CA GLU A 79 1.22 -11.84 2.22
C GLU A 79 2.07 -12.79 3.08
N GLU A 80 2.07 -12.63 4.40
CA GLU A 80 2.79 -13.52 5.32
C GLU A 80 2.31 -14.97 5.20
N ARG A 81 0.99 -15.17 5.13
CA ARG A 81 0.40 -16.49 4.92
C ARG A 81 0.85 -17.11 3.58
N LEU A 82 0.81 -16.33 2.49
CA LEU A 82 1.22 -16.82 1.18
C LEU A 82 2.73 -17.11 1.10
N ILE A 83 3.55 -16.34 1.81
CA ILE A 83 4.98 -16.62 1.94
C ILE A 83 5.16 -17.96 2.64
N PHE A 84 4.50 -18.16 3.78
CA PHE A 84 4.58 -19.41 4.53
C PHE A 84 4.09 -20.62 3.71
N GLU A 85 2.95 -20.51 3.04
CA GLU A 85 2.42 -21.57 2.18
C GLU A 85 3.38 -21.88 1.01
N LYS A 86 3.95 -20.84 0.39
CA LYS A 86 4.93 -21.00 -0.68
C LYS A 86 6.20 -21.68 -0.18
N GLU A 87 6.75 -21.25 0.96
CA GLU A 87 7.95 -21.86 1.55
C GLU A 87 7.72 -23.33 1.87
N GLY A 88 6.59 -23.67 2.49
CA GLY A 88 6.23 -25.07 2.75
C GLY A 88 6.13 -25.93 1.48
N LEU A 89 5.56 -25.38 0.39
CA LEU A 89 5.51 -26.09 -0.90
C LEU A 89 6.89 -26.24 -1.55
N VAL A 90 7.77 -25.25 -1.39
CA VAL A 90 9.15 -25.35 -1.86
C VAL A 90 9.90 -26.43 -1.10
N ASP A 91 9.73 -26.49 0.23
CA ASP A 91 10.33 -27.53 1.07
C ASP A 91 9.85 -28.93 0.68
N GLU A 92 8.54 -29.11 0.47
CA GLU A 92 7.98 -30.38 0.00
C GLU A 92 8.56 -30.80 -1.35
N LEU A 93 8.71 -29.85 -2.28
CA LEU A 93 9.33 -30.10 -3.58
C LEU A 93 10.81 -30.49 -3.41
N LEU A 94 11.57 -29.79 -2.57
CA LEU A 94 12.98 -30.09 -2.32
C LEU A 94 13.16 -31.48 -1.73
N ARG A 95 12.34 -31.87 -0.76
CA ARG A 95 12.36 -33.23 -0.20
C ARG A 95 12.08 -34.29 -1.27
N ARG A 96 11.08 -34.03 -2.12
CA ARG A 96 10.67 -35.00 -3.17
C ARG A 96 11.74 -35.18 -4.24
N GLU A 97 12.37 -34.10 -4.69
CA GLU A 97 13.30 -34.14 -5.82
C GLU A 97 14.76 -34.40 -5.41
N LEU A 98 15.16 -33.99 -4.19
CA LEU A 98 16.56 -34.02 -3.74
C LEU A 98 16.80 -34.92 -2.51
N GLY A 99 15.76 -35.42 -1.85
CA GLY A 99 15.89 -36.30 -0.68
C GLY A 99 16.71 -35.67 0.45
N GLU A 100 17.76 -36.35 0.89
CA GLU A 100 18.64 -35.88 1.99
C GLU A 100 19.33 -34.54 1.70
N GLU A 101 19.68 -34.26 0.44
CA GLU A 101 20.28 -32.97 0.07
C GLU A 101 19.25 -31.85 0.18
N GLY A 102 17.98 -32.15 -0.14
CA GLY A 102 16.86 -31.23 0.05
C GLY A 102 16.67 -30.86 1.52
N GLU A 103 16.74 -31.82 2.43
CA GLU A 103 16.63 -31.56 3.87
C GLU A 103 17.75 -30.64 4.41
N ARG A 104 18.97 -30.74 3.87
CA ARG A 104 20.05 -29.82 4.24
C ARG A 104 19.81 -28.38 3.76
N LEU A 105 19.03 -28.19 2.69
CA LEU A 105 18.73 -26.87 2.12
C LEU A 105 17.54 -26.18 2.80
N ILE A 106 16.63 -26.93 3.42
CA ILE A 106 15.44 -26.41 4.11
C ILE A 106 15.78 -25.78 5.46
N GLY A 107 16.84 -26.30 6.13
CA GLY A 107 17.26 -25.80 7.43
C GLY A 107 17.77 -24.35 7.39
N ASP A 108 17.75 -23.69 8.55
CA ASP A 108 18.35 -22.37 8.70
C ASP A 108 19.80 -22.37 8.19
N PRO A 109 20.19 -21.40 7.34
CA PRO A 109 21.55 -21.34 6.84
C PRO A 109 22.51 -21.22 8.02
N VAL A 110 23.34 -22.24 8.21
CA VAL A 110 24.40 -22.22 9.22
C VAL A 110 25.45 -21.21 8.76
N LEU A 111 25.37 -19.99 9.27
CA LEU A 111 26.41 -19.00 9.03
C LEU A 111 27.73 -19.48 9.66
N PRO A 112 28.84 -19.49 8.90
CA PRO A 112 30.14 -19.83 9.45
C PRO A 112 30.49 -18.87 10.59
N ARG A 113 30.87 -19.41 11.76
CA ARG A 113 31.21 -18.61 12.95
C ARG A 113 32.71 -18.42 13.08
N GLY A 114 33.13 -17.18 13.32
CA GLY A 114 34.46 -16.82 13.85
C GLY A 114 35.65 -17.22 12.96
N ARG A 115 36.14 -18.46 13.08
CA ARG A 115 37.37 -18.91 12.39
C ARG A 115 37.17 -19.27 10.91
N ASP A 116 35.94 -19.59 10.52
CA ASP A 116 35.65 -20.07 9.16
C ASP A 116 35.25 -18.93 8.19
N ALA A 117 35.15 -17.69 8.68
CA ALA A 117 34.80 -16.52 7.89
C ALA A 117 35.62 -15.27 8.30
N PRO A 118 36.92 -15.21 7.98
CA PRO A 118 37.83 -14.13 8.37
C PRO A 118 37.44 -12.73 7.84
N TRP A 119 36.44 -12.64 6.98
CA TRP A 119 35.87 -11.38 6.46
C TRP A 119 34.69 -10.85 7.28
N LEU A 120 34.14 -11.61 8.23
CA LEU A 120 33.02 -11.16 9.08
C LEU A 120 33.47 -10.25 10.26
N ASP A 121 34.75 -10.26 10.61
CA ASP A 121 35.30 -9.67 11.86
C ASP A 121 35.83 -8.22 11.71
N LYS A 122 35.49 -7.50 10.64
CA LYS A 122 36.15 -6.21 10.32
C LYS A 122 35.47 -4.92 10.81
N HIS A 123 34.39 -4.99 11.57
CA HIS A 123 33.74 -3.79 12.11
C HIS A 123 33.28 -3.99 13.54
N GLY A 124 34.15 -3.66 14.50
CA GLY A 124 33.84 -3.73 15.93
C GLY A 124 34.98 -3.22 16.79
N ASP A 125 35.40 -1.97 16.57
CA ASP A 125 35.76 -0.98 17.59
C ASP A 125 35.85 0.42 16.95
#